data_AF-A0A5N6TA43-F1
#
_entry.id   AF-A0A5N6TA43-F1
#
_cell.length_a   1.000
_cell.length_b   1.000
_cell.length_c   1.000
_cell.angle_alpha   90.00
_cell.angle_beta   90.00
_cell.angle_gamma   90.00
#
_symmetry.space_group_name_H-M   'P 1'
#
loop_
_entity.id
_entity.type
_entity.pdbx_description
1 polymer ?
#
loop_
_entity_poly.entity_id
_entity_poly.type
_entity_poly.pdbx_seq_one_letter_code
_entity_poly.pdbx_strand_id
1 'polypeptide(L)'
;MTVTIPKCITPSSWIPATHPLVESISAEVNGWFLQHWPFPNEKARKKFVAAGFSRVTCLYFPLARDDRIAYACQLLTILFLIDDLLEDMSLKDGKAYNDKLMPIARGDVAPDPSIPVEWMFHEIWANMRAQDVMLADDVLEPCFVFMRAQTDKSRQTINELGEYMIYRERDVGSALLSSLMRFAMDLPLSPEELAVVRPVERNCAKHIAIINDIYSWEKELAQSQKSSEEGSVLCSAVKVMADNAGLSIDSARRVLWSMVREWESKHDLLCAMLCGQDPTDVKTLYVEGLKYQMSGNELWSRTTPRYLLVD
;
A
#
# COMPACT_ATOMS: atom_id res chain seq x y z
N MET A 1 -21.94 6.92 1.50
CA MET A 1 -21.91 7.77 2.70
C MET A 1 -20.51 8.35 2.80
N THR A 2 -20.34 9.67 2.88
CA THR A 2 -19.00 10.27 3.06
C THR A 2 -18.48 9.93 4.46
N VAL A 3 -17.29 9.32 4.55
CA VAL A 3 -16.57 9.12 5.82
C VAL A 3 -16.19 10.50 6.36
N THR A 4 -17.08 11.11 7.12
CA THR A 4 -16.80 12.36 7.85
C THR A 4 -15.82 12.07 8.96
N ILE A 5 -14.67 12.74 8.96
CA ILE A 5 -13.74 12.74 10.09
C ILE A 5 -14.51 13.19 11.34
N PRO A 6 -14.61 12.37 12.40
CA PRO A 6 -15.25 12.77 13.64
C PRO A 6 -14.74 14.12 14.16
N LYS A 7 -15.65 15.03 14.56
CA LYS A 7 -15.33 16.38 15.10
C LYS A 7 -14.39 16.40 16.32
N CYS A 8 -14.10 15.24 16.91
CA CYS A 8 -13.30 15.09 18.13
C CYS A 8 -11.86 14.60 17.87
N ILE A 9 -11.43 14.48 16.61
CA ILE A 9 -10.06 14.01 16.28
C ILE A 9 -9.13 15.21 16.15
N THR A 10 -7.98 15.12 16.82
CA THR A 10 -6.89 16.09 16.67
C THR A 10 -6.46 16.14 15.20
N PRO A 11 -6.43 17.31 14.57
CA PRO A 11 -5.93 17.43 13.20
C PRO A 11 -4.46 17.04 13.14
N SER A 12 -4.03 16.39 12.05
CA SER A 12 -2.59 16.18 11.80
C SER A 12 -1.91 17.53 11.58
N SER A 13 -0.67 17.66 12.07
CA SER A 13 0.20 18.80 11.79
C SER A 13 0.95 18.64 10.46
N TRP A 14 0.88 17.47 9.83
CA TRP A 14 1.65 17.14 8.65
C TRP A 14 0.97 17.65 7.37
N ILE A 15 1.79 18.11 6.43
CA ILE A 15 1.33 18.57 5.12
C ILE A 15 1.75 17.53 4.09
N PRO A 16 0.80 16.85 3.43
CA PRO A 16 1.13 15.92 2.36
C PRO A 16 1.70 16.67 1.15
N ALA A 17 2.62 16.04 0.44
CA ALA A 17 3.14 16.50 -0.84
C ALA A 17 2.76 15.51 -1.95
N THR A 18 2.84 15.96 -3.20
CA THR A 18 2.57 15.11 -4.37
C THR A 18 3.69 15.31 -5.39
N HIS A 19 4.11 14.23 -6.04
CA HIS A 19 5.10 14.30 -7.12
C HIS A 19 4.66 15.30 -8.21
N PRO A 20 5.54 16.19 -8.70
CA PRO A 20 5.17 17.26 -9.63
C PRO A 20 4.60 16.75 -10.96
N LEU A 21 5.04 15.56 -11.40
CA LEU A 21 4.59 14.92 -12.65
C LEU A 21 3.33 14.05 -12.50
N VAL A 22 2.58 14.18 -11.40
CA VAL A 22 1.43 13.28 -11.10
C VAL A 22 0.42 13.18 -12.24
N GLU A 23 0.09 14.28 -12.92
CA GLU A 23 -0.91 14.27 -13.99
C GLU A 23 -0.43 13.51 -15.23
N SER A 24 0.80 13.78 -15.69
CA SER A 24 1.38 13.11 -16.86
C SER A 24 1.64 11.63 -16.60
N ILE A 25 2.21 11.29 -15.45
CA ILE A 25 2.49 9.90 -15.06
C ILE A 25 1.19 9.11 -14.86
N SER A 26 0.16 9.73 -14.27
CA SER A 26 -1.15 9.08 -14.11
C SER A 26 -1.78 8.80 -15.47
N ALA A 27 -1.72 9.74 -16.41
CA ALA A 27 -2.26 9.53 -17.77
C ALA A 27 -1.54 8.40 -18.51
N GLU A 28 -0.20 8.38 -18.45
CA GLU A 28 0.64 7.35 -19.06
C GLU A 28 0.34 5.96 -18.50
N VAL A 29 0.47 5.80 -17.18
CA VAL A 29 0.28 4.51 -16.52
C VAL A 29 -1.16 4.02 -16.68
N ASN A 30 -2.16 4.89 -16.49
CA ASN A 30 -3.55 4.51 -16.71
C ASN A 30 -3.79 4.08 -18.17
N GLY A 31 -3.20 4.78 -19.13
CA GLY A 31 -3.30 4.43 -20.56
C GLY A 31 -2.79 3.01 -20.84
N TRP A 32 -1.61 2.66 -20.31
CA TRP A 32 -1.03 1.34 -20.47
C TRP A 32 -1.91 0.24 -19.85
N PHE A 33 -2.39 0.40 -18.62
CA PHE A 33 -3.32 -0.58 -18.01
C PHE A 33 -4.66 -0.65 -18.76
N LEU A 34 -5.22 0.48 -19.20
CA LEU A 34 -6.47 0.48 -19.99
C LEU A 34 -6.31 -0.22 -21.34
N GLN A 35 -5.12 -0.23 -21.92
CA GLN A 35 -4.83 -0.93 -23.17
C GLN A 35 -4.65 -2.44 -22.95
N HIS A 36 -4.05 -2.85 -21.83
CA HIS A 36 -3.50 -4.19 -21.68
C HIS A 36 -4.19 -5.05 -20.61
N TRP A 37 -4.69 -4.45 -19.54
CA TRP A 37 -5.38 -5.19 -18.48
C TRP A 37 -6.80 -5.61 -18.94
N PRO A 38 -7.21 -6.87 -18.70
CA PRO A 38 -8.47 -7.41 -19.18
C PRO A 38 -9.65 -6.97 -18.31
N PHE A 39 -9.96 -5.67 -18.30
CA PHE A 39 -11.11 -5.14 -17.56
C PHE A 39 -12.42 -5.78 -18.08
N PRO A 40 -13.32 -6.25 -17.19
CA PRO A 40 -14.50 -7.00 -17.59
C PRO A 40 -15.54 -6.17 -18.35
N ASN A 41 -15.53 -4.84 -18.17
CA ASN A 41 -16.45 -3.91 -18.83
C ASN A 41 -16.01 -2.45 -18.64
N GLU A 42 -16.69 -1.53 -19.33
CA GLU A 42 -16.44 -0.09 -19.27
C GLU A 42 -16.66 0.51 -17.87
N LYS A 43 -17.57 -0.05 -17.06
CA LYS A 43 -17.76 0.40 -15.67
C LYS A 43 -16.49 0.14 -14.85
N ALA A 44 -15.88 -1.05 -15.00
CA ALA A 44 -14.63 -1.40 -14.33
C ALA A 44 -13.46 -0.51 -14.79
N ARG A 45 -13.37 -0.19 -16.10
CA ARG A 45 -12.38 0.75 -16.65
C ARG A 45 -12.49 2.14 -16.02
N LYS A 46 -13.71 2.66 -15.89
CA LYS A 46 -13.97 3.96 -15.23
C LYS A 46 -13.66 3.91 -13.74
N LYS A 47 -14.01 2.83 -13.04
CA LYS A 47 -13.71 2.63 -11.62
C LYS A 47 -12.18 2.59 -11.37
N PHE A 48 -11.44 1.92 -12.25
CA PHE A 48 -9.98 1.88 -12.24
C PHE A 48 -9.37 3.29 -12.31
N VAL A 49 -9.75 4.08 -13.31
CA VAL A 49 -9.25 5.46 -13.45
C VAL A 49 -9.65 6.31 -12.25
N ALA A 50 -10.90 6.18 -11.79
CA ALA A 50 -11.41 6.93 -10.64
C ALA A 50 -10.68 6.59 -9.33
N ALA A 51 -10.17 5.37 -9.15
CA ALA A 51 -9.41 4.98 -7.95
C ALA A 51 -8.11 5.79 -7.79
N GLY A 52 -7.51 6.24 -8.91
CA GLY A 52 -6.31 7.07 -8.91
C GLY A 52 -5.10 6.37 -8.28
N PHE A 53 -4.76 5.16 -8.76
CA PHE A 53 -3.65 4.38 -8.21
C PHE A 53 -2.30 5.09 -8.38
N SER A 54 -2.00 5.62 -9.57
CA SER A 54 -0.80 6.44 -9.78
C SER A 54 -0.77 7.70 -8.89
N ARG A 55 -1.94 8.26 -8.56
CA ARG A 55 -2.04 9.41 -7.63
C ARG A 55 -1.63 9.03 -6.21
N VAL A 56 -2.03 7.87 -5.68
CA VAL A 56 -1.55 7.44 -4.35
C VAL A 56 -0.05 7.20 -4.36
N THR A 57 0.49 6.61 -5.42
CA THR A 57 1.94 6.41 -5.54
C THR A 57 2.69 7.74 -5.56
N CYS A 58 2.20 8.74 -6.29
CA CYS A 58 2.79 10.08 -6.32
C CYS A 58 2.64 10.85 -4.99
N LEU A 59 1.64 10.50 -4.17
CA LEU A 59 1.47 11.00 -2.81
C LEU A 59 2.40 10.29 -1.82
N TYR A 60 2.68 9.01 -2.04
CA TYR A 60 3.64 8.24 -1.25
C TYR A 60 5.08 8.65 -1.50
N PHE A 61 5.44 8.86 -2.77
CA PHE A 61 6.82 9.15 -3.19
C PHE A 61 6.92 10.51 -3.88
N PRO A 62 6.57 11.63 -3.20
CA PRO A 62 6.58 12.94 -3.83
C PRO A 62 8.00 13.43 -4.17
N LEU A 63 9.02 12.82 -3.54
CA LEU A 63 10.44 13.07 -3.76
C LEU A 63 11.10 12.03 -4.70
N ALA A 64 10.30 11.15 -5.34
CA ALA A 64 10.83 10.23 -6.33
C ALA A 64 11.52 10.98 -7.47
N ARG A 65 12.43 10.30 -8.15
CA ARG A 65 13.01 10.82 -9.38
C ARG A 65 11.98 10.80 -10.50
N ASP A 66 12.00 11.83 -11.32
CA ASP A 66 11.12 11.97 -12.50
C ASP A 66 11.23 10.74 -13.43
N ASP A 67 12.43 10.18 -13.58
CA ASP A 67 12.71 9.02 -14.44
C ASP A 67 12.43 7.65 -13.77
N ARG A 68 11.97 7.63 -12.51
CA ARG A 68 11.68 6.38 -11.78
C ARG A 68 10.26 6.26 -11.25
N ILE A 69 9.54 7.37 -11.06
CA ILE A 69 8.19 7.36 -10.47
C ILE A 69 7.18 6.51 -11.27
N ALA A 70 7.32 6.45 -12.60
CA ALA A 70 6.45 5.65 -13.46
C ALA A 70 6.47 4.15 -13.10
N TYR A 71 7.65 3.59 -12.82
CA TYR A 71 7.79 2.18 -12.46
C TYR A 71 7.12 1.86 -11.12
N ALA A 72 7.26 2.76 -10.14
CA ALA A 72 6.57 2.62 -8.86
C ALA A 72 5.04 2.67 -9.03
N CYS A 73 4.55 3.59 -9.87
CA CYS A 73 3.13 3.69 -10.21
C CYS A 73 2.64 2.40 -10.88
N GLN A 74 3.41 1.82 -11.81
CA GLN A 74 3.06 0.56 -12.48
C GLN A 74 2.98 -0.60 -11.49
N LEU A 75 4.00 -0.78 -10.63
CA LEU A 75 4.04 -1.87 -9.66
C LEU A 75 2.90 -1.77 -8.64
N LEU A 76 2.65 -0.59 -8.05
CA LEU A 76 1.54 -0.46 -7.10
C LEU A 76 0.18 -0.61 -7.79
N THR A 77 0.03 -0.13 -9.02
CA THR A 77 -1.22 -0.27 -9.78
C THR A 77 -1.57 -1.75 -10.06
N ILE A 78 -0.61 -2.55 -10.52
CA ILE A 78 -0.87 -3.98 -10.77
C ILE A 78 -1.14 -4.73 -9.46
N LEU A 79 -0.48 -4.38 -8.36
CA LEU A 79 -0.73 -4.99 -7.06
C LEU A 79 -2.11 -4.64 -6.50
N PHE A 80 -2.61 -3.42 -6.70
CA PHE A 80 -4.01 -3.07 -6.38
C PHE A 80 -5.03 -3.85 -7.22
N LEU A 81 -4.74 -4.08 -8.50
CA LEU A 81 -5.61 -4.86 -9.37
C LEU A 81 -5.63 -6.34 -8.98
N ILE A 82 -4.47 -6.89 -8.59
CA ILE A 82 -4.36 -8.26 -8.06
C ILE A 82 -5.09 -8.36 -6.71
N ASP A 83 -4.92 -7.40 -5.81
CA ASP A 83 -5.62 -7.33 -4.51
C ASP A 83 -7.15 -7.43 -4.68
N ASP A 84 -7.72 -6.65 -5.60
CA ASP A 84 -9.16 -6.74 -5.92
C ASP A 84 -9.57 -8.11 -6.50
N LEU A 85 -8.71 -8.78 -7.28
CA LEU A 85 -9.00 -10.12 -7.80
C LEU A 85 -8.98 -11.19 -6.69
N LEU A 86 -8.08 -11.07 -5.72
CA LEU A 86 -7.95 -12.02 -4.62
C LEU A 86 -9.19 -12.01 -3.70
N GLU A 87 -9.92 -10.89 -3.62
CA GLU A 87 -11.18 -10.79 -2.86
C GLU A 87 -12.27 -11.76 -3.38
N ASP A 88 -12.20 -12.17 -4.64
CA ASP A 88 -13.15 -13.09 -5.28
C ASP A 88 -12.58 -14.53 -5.41
N MET A 89 -11.55 -14.88 -4.64
CA MET A 89 -10.91 -16.20 -4.65
C MET A 89 -10.90 -16.87 -3.27
N SER A 90 -10.85 -18.20 -3.26
CA SER A 90 -10.45 -18.96 -2.06
C SER A 90 -8.99 -18.64 -1.69
N LEU A 91 -8.57 -18.85 -0.43
CA LEU A 91 -7.18 -18.62 -0.05
C LEU A 91 -6.23 -19.55 -0.80
N LYS A 92 -6.69 -20.76 -1.15
CA LYS A 92 -5.93 -21.72 -1.93
C LYS A 92 -5.67 -21.21 -3.35
N ASP A 93 -6.71 -20.72 -4.02
CA ASP A 93 -6.61 -20.27 -5.41
C ASP A 93 -5.86 -18.94 -5.49
N GLY A 94 -6.10 -18.01 -4.56
CA GLY A 94 -5.34 -16.78 -4.44
C GLY A 94 -3.85 -17.04 -4.19
N LYS A 95 -3.52 -18.01 -3.32
CA LYS A 95 -2.13 -18.43 -3.10
C LYS A 95 -1.51 -18.97 -4.38
N ALA A 96 -2.20 -19.86 -5.11
CA ALA A 96 -1.72 -20.41 -6.37
C ALA A 96 -1.51 -19.32 -7.44
N TYR A 97 -2.41 -18.33 -7.48
CA TYR A 97 -2.30 -17.17 -8.35
C TYR A 97 -1.04 -16.36 -8.05
N ASN A 98 -0.82 -15.99 -6.78
CA ASN A 98 0.36 -15.23 -6.37
C ASN A 98 1.66 -16.03 -6.55
N ASP A 99 1.69 -17.30 -6.17
CA ASP A 99 2.86 -18.17 -6.34
C ASP A 99 3.31 -18.28 -7.80
N LYS A 100 2.37 -18.26 -8.76
CA LYS A 100 2.67 -18.29 -10.20
C LYS A 100 3.41 -17.04 -10.66
N LEU A 101 3.09 -15.88 -10.09
CA LEU A 101 3.68 -14.59 -10.46
C LEU A 101 5.08 -14.36 -9.85
N MET A 102 5.40 -14.96 -8.71
CA MET A 102 6.70 -14.76 -8.04
C MET A 102 7.93 -15.15 -8.89
N PRO A 103 8.00 -16.34 -9.52
CA PRO A 103 9.15 -16.68 -10.38
C PRO A 103 9.19 -15.83 -11.66
N ILE A 104 8.05 -15.36 -12.15
CA ILE A 104 7.97 -14.43 -13.28
C ILE A 104 8.57 -13.07 -12.89
N ALA A 105 8.27 -12.56 -11.70
CA ALA A 105 8.87 -11.34 -11.17
C ALA A 105 10.39 -11.42 -11.04
N ARG A 106 10.93 -12.59 -10.64
CA ARG A 106 12.39 -12.83 -10.61
C ARG A 106 13.02 -12.88 -11.99
N GLY A 107 12.25 -13.16 -13.03
CA GLY A 107 12.76 -13.45 -14.38
C GLY A 107 13.21 -14.90 -14.56
N ASP A 108 12.91 -15.79 -13.60
CA ASP A 108 13.27 -17.21 -13.65
C ASP A 108 12.39 -18.00 -14.64
N VAL A 109 11.16 -17.51 -14.86
CA VAL A 109 10.14 -18.13 -15.69
C VAL A 109 9.61 -17.09 -16.68
N ALA A 110 9.55 -17.47 -17.96
CA ALA A 110 8.94 -16.64 -18.99
C ALA A 110 7.43 -16.55 -18.78
N PRO A 111 6.82 -15.36 -18.94
CA PRO A 111 5.38 -15.21 -18.82
C PRO A 111 4.65 -15.85 -20.01
N ASP A 112 3.42 -16.31 -19.80
CA ASP A 112 2.53 -16.65 -20.91
C ASP A 112 2.04 -15.36 -21.61
N PRO A 113 2.36 -15.14 -22.89
CA PRO A 113 1.97 -13.92 -23.60
C PRO A 113 0.45 -13.79 -23.80
N SER A 114 -0.31 -14.88 -23.62
CA SER A 114 -1.78 -14.86 -23.68
C SER A 114 -2.45 -14.45 -22.36
N ILE A 115 -1.69 -14.37 -21.25
CA ILE A 115 -2.19 -14.03 -19.92
C ILE A 115 -1.67 -12.64 -19.53
N PRO A 116 -2.50 -11.57 -19.60
CA PRO A 116 -2.07 -10.20 -19.36
C PRO A 116 -1.27 -9.97 -18.09
N VAL A 117 -1.76 -10.46 -16.95
CA VAL A 117 -1.08 -10.26 -15.66
C VAL A 117 0.35 -10.80 -15.66
N GLU A 118 0.61 -11.93 -16.34
CA GLU A 118 1.94 -12.55 -16.33
C GLU A 118 2.96 -11.70 -17.07
N TRP A 119 2.68 -11.36 -18.33
CA TRP A 119 3.64 -10.60 -19.12
C TRP A 119 3.74 -9.14 -18.66
N MET A 120 2.64 -8.54 -18.18
CA MET A 120 2.68 -7.19 -17.60
C MET A 120 3.54 -7.17 -16.34
N PHE A 121 3.37 -8.15 -15.44
CA PHE A 121 4.17 -8.25 -14.22
C PHE A 121 5.65 -8.49 -14.54
N HIS A 122 5.94 -9.38 -15.50
CA HIS A 122 7.31 -9.58 -16.01
C HIS A 122 7.92 -8.27 -16.53
N GLU A 123 7.21 -7.54 -17.40
CA GLU A 123 7.69 -6.30 -18.02
C GLU A 123 7.99 -5.21 -16.98
N ILE A 124 7.13 -5.04 -15.98
CA ILE A 124 7.36 -4.08 -14.88
C ILE A 124 8.66 -4.38 -14.16
N TRP A 125 8.89 -5.64 -13.76
CA TRP A 125 10.11 -6.03 -13.05
C TRP A 125 11.36 -5.97 -13.95
N ALA A 126 11.24 -6.35 -15.23
CA ALA A 126 12.32 -6.23 -16.19
C ALA A 126 12.74 -4.77 -16.40
N ASN A 127 11.77 -3.86 -16.51
CA ASN A 127 12.03 -2.42 -16.68
C ASN A 127 12.64 -1.80 -15.42
N MET A 128 12.17 -2.19 -14.22
CA MET A 128 12.80 -1.78 -12.97
C MET A 128 14.27 -2.22 -12.90
N ARG A 129 14.57 -3.49 -13.25
CA ARG A 129 15.96 -3.99 -13.30
C ARG A 129 16.80 -3.31 -14.37
N ALA A 130 16.21 -2.95 -15.51
CA ALA A 130 16.90 -2.20 -16.55
C ALA A 130 17.30 -0.79 -16.07
N GLN A 131 16.53 -0.21 -15.13
CA GLN A 131 16.85 1.06 -14.50
C GLN A 131 17.92 0.91 -13.41
N ASP A 132 17.74 -0.04 -12.48
CA ASP A 132 18.66 -0.29 -11.37
C ASP A 132 18.45 -1.71 -10.82
N VAL A 133 19.35 -2.63 -11.15
CA VAL A 133 19.24 -4.04 -10.76
C VAL A 133 19.24 -4.20 -9.24
N MET A 134 20.13 -3.50 -8.53
CA MET A 134 20.27 -3.68 -7.09
C MET A 134 19.03 -3.18 -6.35
N LEU A 135 18.59 -1.96 -6.62
CA LEU A 135 17.42 -1.40 -5.95
C LEU A 135 16.12 -2.09 -6.38
N ALA A 136 16.03 -2.59 -7.62
CA ALA A 136 14.86 -3.35 -8.07
C ALA A 136 14.78 -4.71 -7.37
N ASP A 137 15.88 -5.46 -7.29
CA ASP A 137 15.89 -6.78 -6.66
C ASP A 137 15.65 -6.70 -5.14
N ASP A 138 16.03 -5.59 -4.51
CA ASP A 138 15.71 -5.25 -3.12
C ASP A 138 14.19 -5.15 -2.85
N VAL A 139 13.36 -4.92 -3.88
CA VAL A 139 11.88 -4.85 -3.75
C VAL A 139 11.23 -6.23 -3.85
N LEU A 140 11.90 -7.23 -4.43
CA LEU A 140 11.31 -8.55 -4.74
C LEU A 140 10.80 -9.28 -3.50
N GLU A 141 11.67 -9.53 -2.51
CA GLU A 141 11.25 -10.29 -1.32
C GLU A 141 10.21 -9.53 -0.49
N PRO A 142 10.32 -8.20 -0.26
CA PRO A 142 9.23 -7.43 0.33
C PRO A 142 7.89 -7.56 -0.41
N CYS A 143 7.90 -7.57 -1.76
CA CYS A 143 6.72 -7.82 -2.56
C CYS A 143 6.16 -9.23 -2.33
N PHE A 144 7.01 -10.25 -2.26
CA PHE A 144 6.56 -11.63 -2.03
C PHE A 144 6.03 -11.86 -0.62
N VAL A 145 6.60 -11.19 0.40
CA VAL A 145 6.07 -11.20 1.76
C VAL A 145 4.66 -10.61 1.78
N PHE A 146 4.43 -9.49 1.09
CA PHE A 146 3.11 -8.89 0.91
C PHE A 146 2.12 -9.87 0.22
N MET A 147 2.51 -10.42 -0.94
CA MET A 147 1.65 -11.34 -1.70
C MET A 147 1.30 -12.62 -0.93
N ARG A 148 2.21 -13.14 -0.11
CA ARG A 148 1.93 -14.30 0.77
C ARG A 148 0.98 -13.91 1.90
N ALA A 149 1.11 -12.70 2.45
CA ALA A 149 0.26 -12.23 3.54
C ALA A 149 -1.20 -12.06 3.12
N GLN A 150 -1.47 -11.62 1.87
CA GLN A 150 -2.82 -11.49 1.33
C GLN A 150 -3.63 -12.80 1.34
N THR A 151 -2.95 -13.95 1.37
CA THR A 151 -3.56 -15.29 1.31
C THR A 151 -3.27 -16.13 2.57
N ASP A 152 -2.78 -15.49 3.64
CA ASP A 152 -2.47 -16.13 4.91
C ASP A 152 -3.77 -16.55 5.61
N LYS A 153 -3.84 -17.83 6.03
CA LYS A 153 -5.02 -18.38 6.71
C LYS A 153 -5.32 -17.72 8.04
N SER A 154 -4.32 -17.12 8.69
CA SER A 154 -4.52 -16.39 9.95
C SER A 154 -5.52 -15.24 9.80
N ARG A 155 -5.72 -14.69 8.59
CA ARG A 155 -6.76 -13.69 8.28
C ARG A 155 -8.15 -14.07 8.77
N GLN A 156 -8.47 -15.37 8.80
CA GLN A 156 -9.77 -15.89 9.19
C GLN A 156 -9.95 -15.99 10.71
N THR A 157 -8.87 -15.98 11.48
CA THR A 157 -8.88 -16.29 12.91
C THR A 157 -8.38 -15.17 13.81
N ILE A 158 -7.70 -14.17 13.26
CA ILE A 158 -7.19 -13.03 14.04
C ILE A 158 -8.36 -12.30 14.70
N ASN A 159 -8.30 -12.23 16.03
CA ASN A 159 -9.30 -11.57 16.85
C ASN A 159 -8.70 -10.62 17.88
N GLU A 160 -7.38 -10.51 18.01
CA GLU A 160 -6.72 -9.57 18.94
C GLU A 160 -5.94 -8.48 18.19
N LEU A 161 -5.95 -7.26 18.73
CA LEU A 161 -5.29 -6.12 18.07
C LEU A 161 -3.78 -6.31 17.94
N GLY A 162 -3.14 -6.93 18.94
CA GLY A 162 -1.69 -7.21 18.89
C GLY A 162 -1.30 -8.13 17.75
N GLU A 163 -2.01 -9.25 17.61
CA GLU A 163 -1.83 -10.22 16.52
C GLU A 163 -2.16 -9.59 15.16
N TYR A 164 -3.24 -8.81 15.11
CA TYR A 164 -3.64 -8.06 13.93
C TYR A 164 -2.52 -7.16 13.42
N MET A 165 -1.88 -6.38 14.29
CA MET A 165 -0.81 -5.46 13.87
C MET A 165 0.42 -6.20 13.32
N ILE A 166 0.78 -7.37 13.87
CA ILE A 166 1.90 -8.20 13.37
C ILE A 166 1.59 -8.72 11.97
N TYR A 167 0.39 -9.23 11.78
CA TYR A 167 -0.08 -9.71 10.49
C TYR A 167 -0.14 -8.57 9.46
N ARG A 168 -0.78 -7.45 9.84
CA ARG A 168 -1.09 -6.33 8.96
C ARG A 168 0.14 -5.56 8.51
N GLU A 169 1.24 -5.58 9.27
CA GLU A 169 2.53 -5.02 8.81
C GLU A 169 2.99 -5.64 7.48
N ARG A 170 2.79 -6.95 7.30
CA ARG A 170 3.11 -7.66 6.05
C ARG A 170 2.05 -7.44 4.98
N ASP A 171 0.78 -7.53 5.36
CA ASP A 171 -0.36 -7.44 4.45
C ASP A 171 -0.64 -6.02 3.92
N VAL A 172 -0.30 -4.98 4.67
CA VAL A 172 -0.31 -3.60 4.15
C VAL A 172 0.86 -3.32 3.20
N GLY A 173 1.83 -4.23 3.13
CA GLY A 173 3.00 -4.10 2.26
C GLY A 173 3.98 -3.02 2.71
N SER A 174 4.12 -2.77 4.01
CA SER A 174 5.00 -1.71 4.53
C SER A 174 6.46 -1.85 4.06
N ALA A 175 7.04 -3.06 4.12
CA ALA A 175 8.39 -3.32 3.63
C ALA A 175 8.50 -3.13 2.10
N LEU A 176 7.44 -3.46 1.36
CA LEU A 176 7.34 -3.23 -0.08
C LEU A 176 7.34 -1.72 -0.37
N LEU A 177 6.53 -0.93 0.32
CA LEU A 177 6.49 0.52 0.14
C LEU A 177 7.82 1.18 0.51
N SER A 178 8.45 0.75 1.60
CA SER A 178 9.78 1.22 2.01
C SER A 178 10.87 0.91 0.97
N SER A 179 10.94 -0.33 0.46
CA SER A 179 11.92 -0.71 -0.56
C SER A 179 11.64 -0.03 -1.91
N LEU A 180 10.37 0.06 -2.32
CA LEU A 180 9.97 0.74 -3.54
C LEU A 180 10.25 2.24 -3.49
N MET A 181 10.09 2.87 -2.33
CA MET A 181 10.49 4.27 -2.11
C MET A 181 11.99 4.46 -2.33
N ARG A 182 12.84 3.56 -1.80
CA ARG A 182 14.29 3.61 -2.03
C ARG A 182 14.62 3.50 -3.51
N PHE A 183 13.97 2.57 -4.23
CA PHE A 183 14.12 2.48 -5.68
C PHE A 183 13.71 3.78 -6.37
N ALA A 184 12.51 4.29 -6.10
CA ALA A 184 11.94 5.45 -6.78
C ALA A 184 12.74 6.74 -6.51
N MET A 185 13.28 6.89 -5.31
CA MET A 185 14.06 8.06 -4.89
C MET A 185 15.58 7.91 -5.10
N ASP A 186 16.05 6.73 -5.51
CA ASP A 186 17.48 6.41 -5.61
C ASP A 186 18.24 6.56 -4.29
N LEU A 187 17.73 5.90 -3.25
CA LEU A 187 18.29 5.93 -1.90
C LEU A 187 18.96 4.59 -1.55
N PRO A 188 20.25 4.40 -1.90
CA PRO A 188 21.00 3.23 -1.47
C PRO A 188 21.31 3.36 0.04
N LEU A 189 20.63 2.55 0.85
CA LEU A 189 20.89 2.41 2.28
C LEU A 189 21.54 1.07 2.56
N SER A 190 22.60 1.07 3.36
CA SER A 190 23.24 -0.15 3.85
C SER A 190 22.32 -0.95 4.79
N PRO A 191 22.56 -2.27 4.99
CA PRO A 191 21.85 -3.06 5.99
C PRO A 191 21.92 -2.47 7.40
N GLU A 192 23.05 -1.86 7.77
CA GLU A 192 23.26 -1.19 9.04
C GLU A 192 22.37 0.04 9.19
N GLU A 193 22.28 0.89 8.15
CA GLU A 193 21.41 2.06 8.15
C GLU A 193 19.93 1.65 8.17
N LEU A 194 19.55 0.62 7.43
CA LEU A 194 18.19 0.04 7.47
C LEU A 194 17.86 -0.49 8.87
N ALA A 195 18.82 -1.12 9.56
CA ALA A 195 18.62 -1.57 10.93
C ALA A 195 18.36 -0.40 11.90
N VAL A 196 19.03 0.74 11.69
CA VAL A 196 18.86 1.96 12.50
C VAL A 196 17.48 2.59 12.30
N VAL A 197 16.94 2.64 11.07
CA VAL A 197 15.64 3.26 10.76
C VAL A 197 14.44 2.32 10.97
N ARG A 198 14.66 1.03 11.20
CA ARG A 198 13.61 0.03 11.44
C ARG A 198 12.53 0.41 12.47
N PRO A 199 12.84 1.09 13.60
CA PRO A 199 11.81 1.56 14.52
C PRO A 199 10.86 2.59 13.88
N VAL A 200 11.35 3.41 12.96
CA VAL A 200 10.56 4.39 12.19
C VAL A 200 9.66 3.67 11.19
N GLU A 201 10.20 2.70 10.45
CA GLU A 201 9.44 1.88 9.50
C GLU A 201 8.27 1.16 10.18
N ARG A 202 8.52 0.52 11.33
CA ARG A 202 7.47 -0.16 12.12
C ARG A 202 6.41 0.79 12.64
N ASN A 203 6.78 2.03 12.96
CA ASN A 203 5.80 3.04 13.36
C ASN A 203 4.96 3.51 12.16
N CYS A 204 5.61 3.73 11.01
CA CYS A 204 4.97 4.07 9.74
C CYS A 204 3.97 2.99 9.30
N ALA A 205 4.35 1.71 9.37
CA ALA A 205 3.51 0.58 9.01
C ALA A 205 2.18 0.58 9.79
N LYS A 206 2.23 0.87 11.09
CA LYS A 206 1.02 0.94 11.94
C LYS A 206 0.09 2.07 11.51
N HIS A 207 0.65 3.25 11.24
CA HIS A 207 -0.13 4.40 10.78
C HIS A 207 -0.82 4.11 9.45
N ILE A 208 -0.05 3.64 8.45
CA ILE A 208 -0.58 3.34 7.11
C ILE A 208 -1.69 2.27 7.19
N ALA A 209 -1.46 1.18 7.92
CA ALA A 209 -2.43 0.11 8.12
C ALA A 209 -3.75 0.62 8.70
N ILE A 210 -3.69 1.36 9.81
CA ILE A 210 -4.90 1.81 10.50
C ILE A 210 -5.64 2.89 9.72
N ILE A 211 -4.93 3.82 9.06
CA ILE A 211 -5.57 4.78 8.16
C ILE A 211 -6.30 4.05 7.04
N ASN A 212 -5.67 3.04 6.45
CA ASN A 212 -6.29 2.23 5.40
C ASN A 212 -7.59 1.62 5.91
N ASP A 213 -7.52 0.84 6.99
CA ASP A 213 -8.67 0.14 7.58
C ASP A 213 -9.83 1.07 7.94
N ILE A 214 -9.54 2.28 8.42
CA ILE A 214 -10.58 3.27 8.77
C ILE A 214 -11.37 3.68 7.52
N TYR A 215 -10.66 4.01 6.43
CA TYR A 215 -11.26 4.54 5.21
C TYR A 215 -11.77 3.44 4.27
N SER A 216 -11.14 2.27 4.25
CA SER A 216 -11.54 1.14 3.40
C SER A 216 -12.69 0.32 3.97
N TRP A 217 -13.03 0.50 5.26
CA TRP A 217 -14.05 -0.29 5.96
C TRP A 217 -15.36 -0.47 5.20
N GLU A 218 -15.97 0.60 4.67
CA GLU A 218 -17.23 0.47 3.93
C GLU A 218 -17.08 -0.38 2.66
N LYS A 219 -15.93 -0.27 1.96
CA LYS A 219 -15.62 -1.10 0.78
C LYS A 219 -15.49 -2.56 1.20
N GLU A 220 -14.66 -2.84 2.21
CA GLU A 220 -14.36 -4.20 2.67
C GLU A 220 -15.59 -4.89 3.27
N LEU A 221 -16.40 -4.15 4.04
CA LEU A 221 -17.66 -4.66 4.59
C LEU A 221 -18.62 -5.04 3.46
N ALA A 222 -18.79 -4.18 2.44
CA ALA A 222 -19.65 -4.50 1.31
C ALA A 222 -19.14 -5.71 0.51
N GLN A 223 -17.83 -5.86 0.34
CA GLN A 223 -17.24 -7.02 -0.33
C GLN A 223 -17.51 -8.32 0.45
N SER A 224 -17.29 -8.29 1.77
CA SER A 224 -17.55 -9.44 2.66
C SER A 224 -19.02 -9.88 2.72
N GLN A 225 -19.94 -9.00 2.32
CA GLN A 225 -21.37 -9.29 2.23
C GLN A 225 -21.79 -9.80 0.85
N LYS A 226 -21.01 -9.51 -0.20
CA LYS A 226 -21.29 -9.91 -1.59
C LYS A 226 -20.69 -11.25 -1.96
N SER A 227 -19.52 -11.56 -1.41
CA SER A 227 -18.79 -12.80 -1.69
C SER A 227 -18.79 -13.71 -0.46
N SER A 228 -18.90 -15.02 -0.69
CA SER A 228 -18.66 -16.03 0.35
C SER A 228 -17.25 -16.62 0.28
N GLU A 229 -16.41 -16.12 -0.63
CA GLU A 229 -15.04 -16.59 -0.82
C GLU A 229 -14.16 -16.18 0.35
N GLU A 230 -13.22 -17.05 0.71
CA GLU A 230 -12.32 -16.83 1.86
C GLU A 230 -11.46 -15.56 1.72
N GLY A 231 -11.13 -15.13 0.49
CA GLY A 231 -10.41 -13.89 0.22
C GLY A 231 -11.19 -12.63 0.61
N SER A 232 -12.53 -12.70 0.66
CA SER A 232 -13.40 -11.57 1.02
C SER A 232 -13.61 -11.38 2.53
N VAL A 233 -12.98 -12.22 3.37
CA VAL A 233 -13.12 -12.16 4.82
C VAL A 233 -12.69 -10.80 5.37
N LEU A 234 -13.58 -10.18 6.15
CA LEU A 234 -13.38 -8.88 6.77
C LEU A 234 -12.33 -8.95 7.89
N CYS A 235 -11.08 -8.64 7.55
CA CYS A 235 -9.92 -8.61 8.46
C CYS A 235 -9.41 -7.16 8.63
N SER A 236 -10.08 -6.40 9.49
CA SER A 236 -9.83 -4.95 9.68
C SER A 236 -9.67 -4.60 11.17
N ALA A 237 -8.74 -3.69 11.48
CA ALA A 237 -8.57 -3.19 12.86
C ALA A 237 -9.83 -2.55 13.41
N VAL A 238 -10.69 -1.98 12.56
CA VAL A 238 -11.97 -1.38 12.98
C VAL A 238 -12.86 -2.45 13.62
N LYS A 239 -12.97 -3.63 13.00
CA LYS A 239 -13.72 -4.77 13.54
C LYS A 239 -13.07 -5.30 14.81
N VAL A 240 -11.76 -5.57 14.75
CA VAL A 240 -11.02 -6.13 15.89
C VAL A 240 -11.14 -5.22 17.11
N MET A 241 -10.96 -3.91 16.95
CA MET A 241 -11.10 -2.93 18.02
C MET A 241 -12.53 -2.85 18.57
N ALA A 242 -13.54 -2.87 17.69
CA ALA A 242 -14.94 -2.85 18.10
C ALA A 242 -15.29 -4.07 18.96
N ASP A 243 -14.93 -5.27 18.49
CA ASP A 243 -15.26 -6.53 19.16
C ASP A 243 -14.54 -6.65 20.52
N ASN A 244 -13.24 -6.31 20.59
CA ASN A 244 -12.43 -6.46 21.80
C ASN A 244 -12.83 -5.49 22.91
N ALA A 245 -13.22 -4.27 22.55
CA ALA A 245 -13.57 -3.24 23.53
C ALA A 245 -15.08 -3.09 23.76
N GLY A 246 -15.92 -3.91 23.10
CA GLY A 246 -17.37 -3.78 23.17
C GLY A 246 -17.88 -2.42 22.67
N LEU A 247 -17.22 -1.87 21.65
CA LEU A 247 -17.52 -0.55 21.08
C LEU A 247 -18.35 -0.68 19.81
N SER A 248 -19.12 0.37 19.49
CA SER A 248 -19.65 0.52 18.13
C SER A 248 -18.52 0.78 17.13
N ILE A 249 -18.76 0.48 15.85
CA ILE A 249 -17.83 0.74 14.75
C ILE A 249 -17.34 2.19 14.75
N ASP A 250 -18.24 3.16 14.91
CA ASP A 250 -17.88 4.58 14.94
C ASP A 250 -17.03 4.95 16.15
N SER A 251 -17.26 4.31 17.30
CA SER A 251 -16.43 4.50 18.51
C SER A 251 -15.05 3.88 18.33
N ALA A 252 -14.96 2.67 17.78
CA ALA A 252 -13.70 2.00 17.46
C ALA A 252 -12.85 2.85 16.50
N ARG A 253 -13.45 3.41 15.45
CA ARG A 253 -12.77 4.35 14.53
C ARG A 253 -12.22 5.57 15.24
N ARG A 254 -12.97 6.18 16.17
CA ARG A 254 -12.48 7.33 16.95
C ARG A 254 -11.26 6.98 17.81
N VAL A 255 -11.25 5.79 18.42
CA VAL A 255 -10.10 5.29 19.19
C VAL A 255 -8.89 5.09 18.26
N LEU A 256 -9.09 4.41 17.13
CA LEU A 256 -8.02 4.18 16.15
C LEU A 256 -7.45 5.49 15.60
N TRP A 257 -8.29 6.49 15.33
CA TRP A 257 -7.83 7.83 14.95
C TRP A 257 -6.96 8.50 16.02
N SER A 258 -7.28 8.32 17.30
CA SER A 258 -6.41 8.82 18.37
C SER A 258 -5.05 8.13 18.32
N MET A 259 -5.01 6.81 18.11
CA MET A 259 -3.76 6.04 18.00
C MET A 259 -2.91 6.48 16.80
N VAL A 260 -3.55 6.77 15.67
CA VAL A 260 -2.91 7.32 14.47
C VAL A 260 -2.14 8.60 14.80
N ARG A 261 -2.76 9.55 15.51
CA ARG A 261 -2.11 10.82 15.88
C ARG A 261 -0.97 10.64 16.91
N GLU A 262 -1.09 9.66 17.80
CA GLU A 262 0.01 9.28 18.68
C GLU A 262 1.21 8.71 17.91
N TRP A 263 0.96 7.94 16.84
CA TRP A 263 2.03 7.47 15.97
C TRP A 263 2.67 8.59 15.14
N GLU A 264 1.94 9.65 14.78
CA GLU A 264 2.55 10.84 14.16
C GLU A 264 3.51 11.52 15.13
N SER A 265 3.06 11.79 16.36
CA SER A 265 3.90 12.39 17.40
C SER A 265 5.13 11.55 17.71
N LYS A 266 4.96 10.22 17.77
CA LYS A 266 6.08 9.28 17.95
C LYS A 266 7.02 9.27 16.75
N HIS A 267 6.50 9.39 15.53
CA HIS A 267 7.32 9.47 14.34
C HIS A 267 8.20 10.72 14.39
N ASP A 268 7.64 11.89 14.66
CA ASP A 268 8.41 13.14 14.74
C ASP A 268 9.54 13.03 15.82
N LEU A 269 9.27 12.39 16.97
CA LEU A 269 10.29 12.10 17.98
C LEU A 269 11.41 11.18 17.46
N LEU A 270 11.05 10.09 16.80
CA LEU A 270 12.03 9.15 16.23
C LEU A 270 12.87 9.81 15.13
N CYS A 271 12.26 10.64 14.28
CA CYS A 271 12.95 11.39 13.24
C CYS A 271 13.95 12.37 13.86
N ALA A 272 13.56 13.12 14.89
CA ALA A 272 14.45 14.05 15.58
C ALA A 272 15.67 13.37 16.21
N MET A 273 15.57 12.08 16.57
CA MET A 273 16.69 11.30 17.11
C MET A 273 17.63 10.75 16.02
N LEU A 274 17.15 10.56 14.80
CA LEU A 274 17.86 9.85 13.72
C LEU A 274 18.35 10.76 12.59
N CYS A 275 17.67 11.87 12.34
CA CYS A 275 18.02 12.80 11.27
C CYS A 275 19.26 13.62 11.65
N GLY A 276 20.16 13.77 10.68
CA GLY A 276 21.31 14.67 10.79
C GLY A 276 20.90 16.13 10.60
N GLN A 277 21.88 17.03 10.67
CA GLN A 277 21.68 18.45 10.32
C GLN A 277 21.57 18.67 8.81
N ASP A 278 22.07 17.72 8.00
CA ASP A 278 22.04 17.79 6.55
C ASP A 278 20.70 17.25 6.02
N PRO A 279 19.86 18.10 5.38
CA PRO A 279 18.59 17.67 4.80
C PRO A 279 18.77 16.82 3.52
N THR A 280 19.98 16.76 2.96
CA THR A 280 20.30 15.99 1.75
C THR A 280 20.88 14.61 2.07
N ASP A 281 21.13 14.29 3.35
CA ASP A 281 21.55 12.97 3.80
C ASP A 281 20.52 11.90 3.40
N VAL A 282 20.99 10.79 2.84
CA VAL A 282 20.13 9.71 2.30
C VAL A 282 19.16 9.19 3.36
N LYS A 283 19.63 9.06 4.60
CA LYS A 283 18.80 8.63 5.74
C LYS A 283 17.78 9.69 6.15
N THR A 284 18.13 10.97 6.12
CA THR A 284 17.18 12.08 6.36
C THR A 284 16.08 12.07 5.30
N LEU A 285 16.44 11.94 4.01
CA LEU A 285 15.49 11.83 2.90
C LEU A 285 14.61 10.58 3.04
N TYR A 286 15.17 9.45 3.47
CA TYR A 286 14.41 8.22 3.68
C TYR A 286 13.34 8.38 4.77
N VAL A 287 13.72 8.94 5.92
CA VAL A 287 12.82 9.15 7.05
C VAL A 287 11.73 10.18 6.71
N GLU A 288 12.08 11.27 6.02
CA GLU A 288 11.09 12.23 5.51
C GLU A 288 10.16 11.60 4.47
N GLY A 289 10.69 10.70 3.62
CA GLY A 289 9.91 9.90 2.69
C GLY A 289 8.82 9.07 3.39
N LEU A 290 9.12 8.45 4.54
CA LEU A 290 8.12 7.73 5.34
C LEU A 290 7.00 8.65 5.87
N LYS A 291 7.34 9.89 6.23
CA LYS A 291 6.34 10.92 6.61
C LYS A 291 5.41 11.27 5.46
N TYR A 292 5.94 11.38 4.24
CA TYR A 292 5.13 11.56 3.04
C TYR A 292 4.26 10.35 2.73
N GLN A 293 4.76 9.12 2.93
CA GLN A 293 3.91 7.93 2.78
C GLN A 293 2.69 7.98 3.70
N MET A 294 2.87 8.28 4.99
CA MET A 294 1.76 8.35 5.94
C MET A 294 0.76 9.47 5.63
N SER A 295 1.26 10.69 5.40
CA SER A 295 0.40 11.85 5.11
C SER A 295 -0.28 11.74 3.75
N GLY A 296 0.44 11.24 2.74
CA GLY A 296 -0.08 10.92 1.42
C GLY A 296 -1.14 9.81 1.46
N ASN A 297 -0.94 8.78 2.29
CA ASN A 297 -1.92 7.71 2.53
C ASN A 297 -3.25 8.27 2.99
N GLU A 298 -3.20 9.12 4.01
CA GLU A 298 -4.39 9.72 4.60
C GLU A 298 -5.10 10.61 3.58
N LEU A 299 -4.36 11.47 2.86
CA LEU A 299 -4.95 12.33 1.85
C LEU A 299 -5.63 11.53 0.74
N TRP A 300 -4.97 10.51 0.20
CA TRP A 300 -5.56 9.67 -0.84
C TRP A 300 -6.76 8.90 -0.32
N SER A 301 -6.64 8.22 0.82
CA SER A 301 -7.70 7.40 1.41
C SER A 301 -8.96 8.22 1.69
N ARG A 302 -8.79 9.47 2.14
CA ARG A 302 -9.88 10.43 2.36
C ARG A 302 -10.59 10.87 1.09
N THR A 303 -9.90 10.88 -0.06
CA THR A 303 -10.37 11.53 -1.29
C THR A 303 -10.65 10.57 -2.44
N THR A 304 -10.21 9.32 -2.35
CA THR A 304 -10.35 8.36 -3.45
C THR A 304 -11.80 7.87 -3.59
N PRO A 305 -12.37 7.95 -4.81
CA PRO A 305 -13.62 7.26 -5.14
C PRO A 305 -13.61 5.77 -4.80
N ARG A 306 -12.45 5.11 -4.72
CA ARG A 306 -12.33 3.70 -4.33
C ARG A 306 -12.98 3.40 -2.96
N TYR A 307 -12.89 4.34 -2.03
CA TYR A 307 -13.44 4.21 -0.67
C TYR A 307 -14.73 5.02 -0.48
N LEU A 308 -14.91 6.11 -1.23
CA LEU A 308 -16.09 6.97 -1.12
C LEU A 308 -17.31 6.44 -1.88
N LEU A 309 -17.09 5.68 -2.95
CA LEU A 309 -18.15 5.12 -3.80
C LEU A 309 -18.15 3.59 -3.67
N VAL A 310 -18.94 3.10 -2.73
CA VAL A 310 -19.18 1.67 -2.54
C VAL A 310 -20.43 1.29 -3.32
N ASP A 311 -20.26 0.35 -4.27
CA ASP A 311 -21.35 -0.27 -5.03
C ASP A 311 -22.21 -1.18 -4.16
#